data_AF-A0A6J4PNF0-F1
#
_entry.id   AF-A0A6J4PNF0-F1
#
_cell.length_a   1.000
_cell.length_b   1.000
_cell.length_c   1.000
_cell.angle_alpha   90.00
_cell.angle_beta   90.00
_cell.angle_gamma   90.00
#
_symmetry.space_group_name_H-M   'P 1'
#
loop_
_entity.id
_entity.type
_entity.pdbx_description
1 polymer ?
#
loop_
_entity_poly.entity_id
_entity_poly.type
_entity_poly.pdbx_seq_one_letter_code
_entity_poly.pdbx_strand_id
1 'polypeptide(L)'
;MRVAMSLLVVLAGLTAMPGCAPRAQTTPAPPADRGQAATPAARSNIPEPARSPTGSPTAPLSATDPCATRLHDLCGPLLQYYALNRRLPDRIEELQAIAGPDPAASFDCPVSGRAYVYVPGGFAWGDRPGFVVLHDAEPSHSGFRWAVVVDAPQGSQPLVTRVVAVPDPVFLSPERMAEERPAQD
;
A
#
# COMPACT_ATOMS: atom_id res chain seq x y z
N MET A 1 1.89 17.82 50.22
CA MET A 1 1.60 16.39 50.46
C MET A 1 2.70 15.58 49.80
N ARG A 2 3.42 14.78 50.59
CA ARG A 2 4.55 13.92 50.17
C ARG A 2 4.07 12.46 50.23
N VAL A 3 4.09 11.73 49.13
CA VAL A 3 3.87 10.27 49.09
C VAL A 3 4.77 9.73 47.96
N ALA A 4 5.99 9.31 48.31
CA ALA A 4 6.39 7.93 48.61
C ALA A 4 6.85 7.20 47.34
N MET A 5 8.17 7.30 47.16
CA MET A 5 9.01 6.64 46.19
C MET A 5 9.19 5.18 46.63
N SER A 6 8.51 4.24 45.97
CA SER A 6 8.71 2.80 46.18
C SER A 6 9.61 2.25 45.08
N LEU A 7 10.88 2.12 45.48
CA LEU A 7 11.91 1.32 44.85
C LEU A 7 11.49 -0.16 44.89
N LEU A 8 11.43 -0.85 43.75
CA LEU A 8 11.34 -2.30 43.72
C LEU A 8 12.37 -2.89 42.77
N VAL A 9 13.09 -3.85 43.34
CA VAL A 9 14.38 -4.40 42.96
C VAL A 9 14.15 -5.79 42.37
N VAL A 10 14.76 -6.02 41.21
CA VAL A 10 15.38 -7.27 40.72
C VAL A 10 14.48 -8.49 40.45
N LEU A 11 14.57 -9.01 39.22
CA LEU A 11 15.04 -10.38 38.99
C LEU A 11 15.66 -10.48 37.57
N ALA A 12 16.98 -10.64 37.53
CA ALA A 12 17.72 -10.95 36.30
C ALA A 12 17.56 -12.44 35.99
N GLY A 13 16.61 -12.77 35.11
CA GLY A 13 16.50 -14.11 34.52
C GLY A 13 17.35 -14.20 33.26
N LEU A 14 18.52 -14.84 33.35
CA LEU A 14 19.31 -15.27 32.19
C LEU A 14 18.58 -16.44 31.52
N THR A 15 17.74 -16.16 30.52
CA THR A 15 17.22 -17.20 29.63
C THR A 15 18.10 -17.28 28.38
N ALA A 16 18.87 -18.37 28.29
CA ALA A 16 19.66 -18.71 27.12
C ALA A 16 18.72 -18.99 25.94
N MET A 17 18.61 -18.04 25.01
CA MET A 17 17.93 -18.25 23.74
C MET A 17 18.78 -19.20 22.87
N PRO A 18 18.21 -20.29 22.33
CA PRO A 18 18.92 -21.17 21.40
C PRO A 18 19.28 -20.38 20.14
N GLY A 19 20.59 -20.24 19.88
CA GLY A 19 21.10 -19.53 18.74
C GLY A 19 20.62 -20.13 17.43
N CYS A 20 20.06 -19.29 16.55
CA CYS A 20 19.86 -19.62 15.15
C CYS A 20 21.23 -19.88 14.51
N ALA A 21 21.53 -21.14 14.21
CA ALA A 21 22.68 -21.48 13.39
C ALA A 21 22.50 -20.92 11.98
N PRO A 22 23.50 -20.25 11.40
CA PRO A 22 23.45 -19.79 10.02
C PRO A 22 23.34 -21.02 9.11
N ARG A 23 22.20 -21.15 8.43
CA ARG A 23 22.02 -22.14 7.37
C ARG A 23 22.94 -21.74 6.23
N ALA A 24 23.99 -22.54 6.00
CA ALA A 24 24.86 -22.40 4.84
C ALA A 24 23.98 -22.37 3.58
N GLN A 25 23.94 -21.22 2.92
CA GLN A 25 23.32 -21.08 1.62
C GLN A 25 24.24 -21.80 0.63
N THR A 26 23.86 -23.01 0.24
CA THR A 26 24.45 -23.68 -0.90
C THR A 26 24.12 -22.86 -2.14
N THR A 27 25.09 -22.09 -2.62
CA THR A 27 25.02 -21.38 -3.89
C THR A 27 24.66 -22.39 -4.98
N PRO A 28 23.51 -22.27 -5.65
CA PRO A 28 23.19 -23.11 -6.80
C PRO A 28 24.24 -22.85 -7.88
N ALA A 29 24.86 -23.92 -8.38
CA ALA A 29 25.77 -23.84 -9.50
C ALA A 29 25.08 -23.19 -10.72
N PRO A 30 25.79 -22.37 -11.50
CA PRO A 30 25.24 -21.79 -12.72
C PRO A 30 24.80 -22.92 -13.67
N PRO A 31 23.60 -22.81 -14.30
CA PRO A 31 23.18 -23.79 -15.28
C PRO A 31 24.14 -23.77 -16.46
N ALA A 32 24.73 -24.94 -16.72
CA ALA A 32 25.56 -25.16 -17.90
C ALA A 32 24.74 -24.90 -19.17
N ASP A 33 25.38 -24.16 -20.06
CA ASP A 33 24.95 -23.81 -21.41
C ASP A 33 24.43 -25.06 -22.15
N ARG A 34 23.11 -25.18 -22.25
CA ARG A 34 22.45 -26.29 -22.94
C ARG A 34 22.25 -25.88 -24.38
N GLY A 35 23.14 -26.42 -25.22
CA GLY A 35 23.20 -26.20 -26.65
C GLY A 35 21.84 -26.29 -27.37
N GLN A 36 21.68 -25.38 -28.32
CA GLN A 36 20.59 -25.32 -29.28
C GLN A 36 20.59 -26.59 -30.14
N ALA A 37 19.65 -27.50 -29.88
CA ALA A 37 19.25 -28.52 -30.83
C ALA A 37 18.14 -27.96 -31.73
N ALA A 38 18.45 -27.79 -33.01
CA ALA A 38 17.51 -27.38 -34.04
C ALA A 38 16.33 -28.38 -34.11
N THR A 39 15.11 -27.87 -33.85
CA THR A 39 13.87 -28.64 -33.96
C THR A 39 13.22 -28.36 -35.33
N PRO A 40 12.73 -29.38 -36.05
CA PRO A 40 12.09 -29.20 -37.35
C PRO A 40 10.72 -28.52 -37.23
N ALA A 41 10.40 -27.71 -38.25
CA ALA A 41 9.20 -26.89 -38.35
C ALA A 41 7.90 -27.70 -38.28
N ALA A 42 7.23 -27.64 -37.12
CA ALA A 42 5.84 -28.03 -36.97
C ALA A 42 4.93 -26.87 -37.41
N ARG A 43 4.08 -27.12 -38.41
CA ARG A 43 3.07 -26.16 -38.88
C ARG A 43 2.09 -25.86 -37.75
N SER A 44 2.16 -24.64 -37.24
CA SER A 44 1.32 -24.14 -36.16
C SER A 44 -0.01 -23.64 -36.74
N ASN A 45 -1.09 -24.40 -36.54
CA ASN A 45 -2.46 -23.91 -36.70
C ASN A 45 -2.77 -23.01 -35.50
N ILE A 46 -2.24 -21.78 -35.50
CA ILE A 46 -2.55 -20.79 -34.48
C ILE A 46 -3.95 -20.24 -34.79
N PRO A 47 -4.96 -20.49 -33.93
CA PRO A 47 -6.26 -19.85 -34.10
C PRO A 47 -6.09 -18.32 -34.03
N GLU A 48 -6.69 -17.65 -35.00
CA GLU A 48 -6.68 -16.19 -35.15
C GLU A 48 -7.08 -15.52 -33.82
N PRO A 49 -6.24 -14.63 -33.27
CA PRO A 49 -6.53 -13.99 -31.99
C PRO A 49 -7.84 -13.19 -32.12
N ALA A 50 -8.80 -13.50 -31.25
CA ALA A 50 -10.06 -12.79 -31.16
C ALA A 50 -9.78 -11.28 -31.02
N ARG A 51 -10.30 -10.48 -31.96
CA ARG A 51 -10.19 -9.01 -31.93
C ARG A 51 -10.78 -8.54 -30.61
N SER A 52 -9.93 -7.95 -29.76
CA SER A 52 -10.39 -7.32 -28.54
C SER A 52 -11.35 -6.18 -28.89
N PRO A 53 -12.47 -6.03 -28.14
CA PRO A 53 -13.41 -4.95 -28.39
C PRO A 53 -12.67 -3.62 -28.31
N THR A 54 -12.99 -2.71 -29.23
CA THR A 54 -12.48 -1.34 -29.29
C THR A 54 -12.90 -0.60 -28.02
N GLY A 55 -12.11 -0.78 -26.96
CA GLY A 55 -12.26 -0.06 -25.71
C GLY A 55 -11.96 1.41 -25.94
N SER A 56 -12.77 2.27 -25.33
CA SER A 56 -12.55 3.71 -25.28
C SER A 56 -11.09 4.03 -25.00
N PRO A 57 -10.52 5.11 -25.59
CA PRO A 57 -9.12 5.46 -25.42
C PRO A 57 -8.82 5.72 -23.95
N THR A 58 -8.33 4.69 -23.26
CA THR A 58 -7.71 4.82 -21.95
C THR A 58 -6.45 5.63 -22.19
N ALA A 59 -6.45 6.90 -21.77
CA ALA A 59 -5.27 7.72 -21.79
C ALA A 59 -4.12 6.92 -21.15
N PRO A 60 -2.94 6.84 -21.79
CA PRO A 60 -1.82 6.09 -21.23
C PRO A 60 -1.57 6.65 -19.83
N LEU A 61 -1.73 5.79 -18.81
CA LEU A 61 -1.29 6.05 -17.46
C LEU A 61 0.23 6.21 -17.55
N SER A 62 0.69 7.44 -17.79
CA SER A 62 2.11 7.75 -17.88
C SER A 62 2.74 7.31 -16.56
N ALA A 63 3.79 6.50 -16.64
CA ALA A 63 4.46 5.87 -15.50
C ALA A 63 5.15 6.85 -14.52
N THR A 64 4.78 8.13 -14.54
CA THR A 64 5.47 9.25 -13.90
C THR A 64 4.49 10.35 -13.47
N ASP A 65 3.27 10.00 -13.06
CA ASP A 65 2.43 10.98 -12.39
C ASP A 65 3.01 11.29 -10.99
N PRO A 66 3.38 12.55 -10.70
CA PRO A 66 4.05 12.87 -9.45
C PRO A 66 3.13 12.72 -8.22
N CYS A 67 1.80 12.91 -8.34
CA CYS A 67 0.89 12.66 -7.21
C CYS A 67 0.70 11.15 -6.97
N ALA A 68 0.70 10.32 -8.03
CA ALA A 68 0.72 8.86 -7.86
C ALA A 68 2.00 8.35 -7.21
N THR A 69 3.17 8.84 -7.63
CA THR A 69 4.47 8.49 -7.02
C THR A 69 4.50 8.90 -5.56
N ARG A 70 4.06 10.12 -5.24
CA ARG A 70 4.01 10.60 -3.85
C ARG A 70 3.10 9.74 -2.97
N LEU A 71 1.92 9.35 -3.44
CA LEU A 71 1.06 8.43 -2.71
C LEU A 71 1.68 7.03 -2.54
N HIS A 72 2.44 6.57 -3.53
CA HIS A 72 3.17 5.31 -3.43
C HIS A 72 4.24 5.35 -2.33
N ASP A 73 4.97 6.46 -2.19
CA ASP A 73 5.96 6.65 -1.13
C ASP A 73 5.31 6.60 0.27
N LEU A 74 4.06 7.09 0.39
CA LEU A 74 3.30 7.04 1.65
C LEU A 74 2.78 5.64 2.01
N CYS A 75 2.68 4.71 1.05
CA CYS A 75 2.27 3.33 1.32
C CYS A 75 3.25 2.61 2.26
N GLY A 76 4.56 2.84 2.11
CA GLY A 76 5.59 2.18 2.91
C GLY A 76 5.43 2.46 4.42
N PRO A 77 5.48 3.73 4.85
CA PRO A 77 5.25 4.11 6.24
C PRO A 77 3.88 3.66 6.76
N LEU A 78 2.82 3.69 5.93
CA LEU A 78 1.49 3.22 6.33
C LEU A 78 1.48 1.71 6.64
N LEU A 79 2.05 0.89 5.76
CA LEU A 79 2.19 -0.55 5.97
C LEU A 79 3.08 -0.86 7.18
N GLN A 80 4.16 -0.10 7.37
CA GLN A 80 5.05 -0.26 8.51
C GLN A 80 4.36 0.12 9.82
N TYR A 81 3.57 1.20 9.84
CA TYR A 81 2.73 1.57 10.99
C TYR A 81 1.79 0.42 11.35
N TYR A 82 1.10 -0.14 10.35
CA TYR A 82 0.18 -1.26 10.57
C TYR A 82 0.89 -2.51 11.08
N ALA A 83 2.07 -2.83 10.57
CA ALA A 83 2.85 -3.98 11.03
C ALA A 83 3.20 -3.88 12.52
N LEU A 84 3.53 -2.67 12.99
CA LEU A 84 3.92 -2.40 14.38
C LEU A 84 2.71 -2.29 15.33
N ASN A 85 1.65 -1.61 14.89
CA ASN A 85 0.52 -1.24 15.76
C ASN A 85 -0.73 -2.11 15.57
N ARG A 86 -0.77 -2.95 14.51
CA ARG A 86 -1.93 -3.77 14.12
C ARG A 86 -3.22 -2.96 13.88
N ARG A 87 -3.08 -1.67 13.58
CA ARG A 87 -4.14 -0.73 13.21
C ARG A 87 -3.57 0.31 12.25
N LEU A 88 -4.43 0.97 11.49
CA LEU A 88 -4.06 2.18 10.76
C LEU A 88 -3.92 3.36 11.75
N PRO A 89 -3.12 4.38 11.43
CA PRO A 89 -3.00 5.55 12.30
C PRO A 89 -4.32 6.32 12.39
N ASP A 90 -4.54 7.05 13.48
CA ASP A 90 -5.74 7.90 13.59
C ASP A 90 -5.55 9.21 12.82
N ARG A 91 -4.28 9.59 12.59
CA ARG A 91 -3.87 10.78 11.85
C ARG A 91 -2.68 10.49 10.94
N ILE A 92 -2.66 11.11 9.76
CA ILE A 92 -1.58 10.89 8.78
C ILE A 92 -0.21 11.34 9.30
N GLU A 93 -0.17 12.36 10.17
CA GLU A 93 1.08 12.87 10.75
C GLU A 93 1.83 11.83 11.60
N GLU A 94 1.13 10.81 12.12
CA GLU A 94 1.76 9.72 12.87
C GLU A 94 2.74 8.91 12.02
N LEU A 95 2.61 8.95 10.70
CA LEU A 95 3.55 8.29 9.79
C LEU A 95 4.94 8.95 9.80
N GLN A 96 5.06 10.22 10.22
CA GLN A 96 6.37 10.91 10.29
C GLN A 96 7.33 10.22 11.26
N ALA A 97 6.82 9.64 12.35
CA ALA A 97 7.66 8.95 13.33
C ALA A 97 8.27 7.64 12.77
N ILE A 98 7.66 7.08 11.71
CA ILE A 98 8.03 5.78 11.14
C ILE A 98 8.77 5.94 9.81
N ALA A 99 8.46 7.00 9.04
CA ALA A 99 9.11 7.33 7.78
C ALA A 99 10.63 7.63 7.91
N GLY A 100 11.14 7.75 9.13
CA GLY A 100 12.55 8.00 9.42
C GLY A 100 12.93 9.48 9.34
N PRO A 101 14.22 9.81 9.39
CA PRO A 101 14.71 11.19 9.39
C PRO A 101 14.58 11.87 8.02
N ASP A 102 14.01 11.22 7.01
CA ASP A 102 13.84 11.81 5.68
C ASP A 102 12.75 12.88 5.74
N PRO A 103 13.10 14.18 5.59
CA PRO A 103 12.12 15.27 5.55
C PRO A 103 11.20 15.17 4.31
N ALA A 104 11.44 14.22 3.40
CA ALA A 104 10.67 14.06 2.18
C ALA A 104 9.27 13.48 2.35
N ALA A 105 8.83 13.06 3.55
CA ALA A 105 7.44 12.69 3.79
C ALA A 105 6.52 13.94 3.85
N SER A 106 6.49 14.72 2.77
CA SER A 106 5.44 15.71 2.55
C SER A 106 4.13 14.98 2.34
N PHE A 107 3.09 15.48 3.00
CA PHE A 107 1.72 15.00 2.86
C PHE A 107 0.92 15.86 1.88
N ASP A 108 1.60 16.56 0.96
CA ASP A 108 0.98 17.44 -0.02
C ASP A 108 1.07 16.84 -1.42
N CYS A 109 0.01 16.95 -2.22
CA CYS A 109 0.06 16.55 -3.64
C CYS A 109 0.97 17.53 -4.39
N PRO A 110 2.03 17.06 -5.07
CA PRO A 110 2.99 17.91 -5.76
C PRO A 110 2.40 18.74 -6.90
N VAL A 111 1.21 18.41 -7.40
CA VAL A 111 0.53 19.15 -8.47
C VAL A 111 -0.32 20.30 -7.91
N SER A 112 -1.17 20.04 -6.91
CA SER A 112 -2.08 21.05 -6.35
C SER A 112 -1.48 21.85 -5.19
N GLY A 113 -0.44 21.33 -4.54
CA GLY A 113 0.12 21.88 -3.31
C GLY A 113 -0.82 21.75 -2.10
N ARG A 114 -1.90 20.96 -2.21
CA ARG A 114 -2.87 20.72 -1.13
C ARG A 114 -2.49 19.45 -0.39
N ALA A 115 -2.67 19.45 0.92
CA ALA A 115 -2.53 18.26 1.73
C ALA A 115 -3.46 17.14 1.22
N TYR A 116 -2.95 15.91 1.16
CA TYR A 116 -3.77 14.73 0.92
C TYR A 116 -4.84 14.60 2.01
N VAL A 117 -6.00 14.12 1.62
CA VAL A 117 -7.12 13.87 2.53
C VAL A 117 -6.97 12.44 3.07
N TYR A 118 -6.74 12.34 4.37
CA TYR A 118 -6.67 11.06 5.09
C TYR A 118 -8.02 10.74 5.74
N VAL A 119 -8.46 9.50 5.60
CA VAL A 119 -9.69 8.95 6.17
C VAL A 119 -9.33 7.68 6.96
N PRO A 120 -9.20 7.74 8.29
CA PRO A 120 -8.67 6.63 9.10
C PRO A 120 -9.44 5.30 8.94
N GLY A 121 -10.77 5.37 8.82
CA GLY A 121 -11.62 4.19 8.55
C GLY A 121 -11.77 3.86 7.06
N GLY A 122 -11.28 4.74 6.20
CA GLY A 122 -11.55 4.77 4.78
C GLY A 122 -13.04 4.79 4.40
N PHE A 123 -13.30 4.65 3.10
CA PHE A 123 -14.65 4.48 2.58
C PHE A 123 -14.65 3.54 1.37
N ALA A 124 -15.77 2.87 1.11
CA ALA A 124 -15.92 1.98 -0.04
C ALA A 124 -15.99 2.75 -1.37
N TRP A 125 -15.41 2.19 -2.43
CA TRP A 125 -15.28 2.83 -3.74
C TRP A 125 -15.86 1.96 -4.87
N GLY A 126 -17.19 2.00 -4.98
CA GLY A 126 -17.94 1.14 -5.90
C GLY A 126 -17.95 -0.32 -5.42
N ASP A 127 -18.05 -1.28 -6.34
CA ASP A 127 -18.12 -2.71 -6.03
C ASP A 127 -16.73 -3.39 -5.95
N ARG A 128 -15.68 -2.59 -5.76
CA ARG A 128 -14.29 -3.08 -5.74
C ARG A 128 -13.87 -3.45 -4.31
N PRO A 129 -13.03 -4.47 -4.13
CA PRO A 129 -12.48 -4.77 -2.81
C PRO A 129 -11.59 -3.63 -2.30
N GLY A 130 -11.56 -3.51 -0.98
CA GLY A 130 -10.77 -2.53 -0.25
C GLY A 130 -11.49 -1.20 -0.01
N PHE A 131 -10.84 -0.34 0.76
CA PHE A 131 -11.35 0.97 1.14
C PHE A 131 -10.30 2.05 0.87
N VAL A 132 -10.75 3.22 0.43
CA VAL A 132 -9.89 4.39 0.17
C VAL A 132 -9.54 5.04 1.49
N VAL A 133 -8.26 5.10 1.85
CA VAL A 133 -7.79 5.70 3.12
C VAL A 133 -7.08 7.03 2.95
N LEU A 134 -6.54 7.30 1.77
CA LEU A 134 -5.82 8.53 1.47
C LEU A 134 -6.08 8.91 0.02
N HIS A 135 -6.32 10.18 -0.28
CA HIS A 135 -6.55 10.62 -1.66
C HIS A 135 -6.23 12.11 -1.90
N ASP A 136 -6.14 12.51 -3.16
CA ASP A 136 -5.98 13.93 -3.53
C ASP A 136 -7.15 14.78 -3.01
N ALA A 137 -6.86 15.99 -2.52
CA ALA A 137 -7.89 16.93 -2.08
C ALA A 137 -8.71 17.52 -3.25
N GLU A 138 -8.17 17.53 -4.46
CA GLU A 138 -8.77 18.14 -5.65
C GLU A 138 -8.52 17.26 -6.89
N PRO A 139 -9.46 17.18 -7.84
CA PRO A 139 -9.33 16.36 -9.05
C PRO A 139 -8.37 17.01 -10.05
N SER A 140 -7.07 16.94 -9.74
CA SER A 140 -6.00 17.58 -10.50
C SER A 140 -5.66 16.86 -11.81
N HIS A 141 -6.27 15.70 -12.06
CA HIS A 141 -5.93 14.79 -13.15
C HIS A 141 -7.15 14.43 -13.98
N SER A 142 -7.63 15.34 -14.83
CA SER A 142 -8.62 15.04 -15.89
C SER A 142 -9.89 14.28 -15.41
N GLY A 143 -10.44 14.65 -14.26
CA GLY A 143 -11.68 14.06 -13.73
C GLY A 143 -11.50 12.82 -12.86
N PHE A 144 -10.27 12.47 -12.49
CA PHE A 144 -9.99 11.51 -11.43
C PHE A 144 -9.09 12.11 -10.35
N ARG A 145 -9.01 11.39 -9.23
CA ARG A 145 -8.09 11.62 -8.12
C ARG A 145 -7.26 10.37 -7.91
N TRP A 146 -6.00 10.54 -7.56
CA TRP A 146 -5.21 9.43 -7.06
C TRP A 146 -5.60 9.13 -5.62
N ALA A 147 -5.62 7.83 -5.30
CA ALA A 147 -5.95 7.35 -3.96
C ALA A 147 -5.13 6.13 -3.59
N VAL A 148 -4.87 5.98 -2.28
CA VAL A 148 -4.40 4.74 -1.66
C VAL A 148 -5.62 3.95 -1.22
N VAL A 149 -5.75 2.74 -1.75
CA VAL A 149 -6.71 1.74 -1.33
C VAL A 149 -6.02 0.70 -0.48
N VAL A 150 -6.66 0.35 0.63
CA VAL A 150 -6.24 -0.74 1.52
C VAL A 150 -7.18 -1.91 1.32
N ASP A 151 -6.64 -3.07 0.98
CA ASP A 151 -7.42 -4.31 0.94
C ASP A 151 -7.56 -4.85 2.37
N ALA A 152 -8.78 -5.17 2.81
CA ALA A 152 -9.01 -5.74 4.12
C ALA A 152 -8.26 -7.08 4.25
N PRO A 153 -7.44 -7.28 5.30
CA PRO A 153 -6.66 -8.50 5.43
C PRO A 153 -7.58 -9.71 5.64
N GLN A 154 -7.37 -10.76 4.86
CA GLN A 154 -8.12 -12.01 4.98
C GLN A 154 -7.31 -13.02 5.80
N GLY A 155 -7.74 -13.29 7.03
CA GLY A 155 -7.07 -14.23 7.93
C GLY A 155 -5.67 -13.75 8.34
N SER A 156 -4.63 -14.52 8.00
CA SER A 156 -3.23 -14.20 8.32
C SER A 156 -2.51 -13.40 7.24
N GLN A 157 -3.21 -12.97 6.19
CA GLN A 157 -2.60 -12.20 5.10
C GLN A 157 -2.12 -10.82 5.59
N PRO A 158 -0.98 -10.33 5.07
CA PRO A 158 -0.54 -8.97 5.34
C PRO A 158 -1.53 -7.95 4.77
N LEU A 159 -1.52 -6.74 5.34
CA LEU A 159 -2.21 -5.60 4.75
C LEU A 159 -1.60 -5.29 3.38
N VAL A 160 -2.44 -5.04 2.38
CA VAL A 160 -2.01 -4.65 1.03
C VAL A 160 -2.51 -3.25 0.73
N THR A 161 -1.61 -2.37 0.29
CA THR A 161 -1.93 -1.02 -0.16
C THR A 161 -1.69 -0.89 -1.66
N ARG A 162 -2.55 -0.17 -2.36
CA ARG A 162 -2.46 0.04 -3.81
C ARG A 162 -2.77 1.50 -4.13
N VAL A 163 -2.02 2.08 -5.07
CA VAL A 163 -2.36 3.42 -5.61
C VAL A 163 -3.22 3.24 -6.85
N VAL A 164 -4.35 3.93 -6.91
CA VAL A 164 -5.35 3.79 -7.98
C VAL A 164 -5.90 5.16 -8.39
N ALA A 165 -6.28 5.28 -9.66
CA ALA A 165 -7.05 6.42 -10.15
C ALA A 165 -8.54 6.17 -9.87
N VAL A 166 -9.16 7.05 -9.10
CA VAL A 166 -10.56 6.98 -8.70
C VAL A 166 -11.33 8.10 -9.40
N PRO A 167 -12.42 7.82 -10.12
CA PRO A 167 -13.25 8.86 -10.72
C PRO A 167 -13.74 9.87 -9.67
N ASP A 168 -13.66 11.17 -9.96
CA ASP A 168 -14.05 12.24 -9.04
C ASP A 168 -15.49 12.10 -8.47
N PRO A 169 -16.49 11.62 -9.24
CA PRO A 169 -17.85 11.42 -8.72
C PRO A 169 -17.95 10.49 -7.50
N VAL A 170 -16.97 9.61 -7.29
CA VAL A 170 -16.92 8.72 -6.10
C VAL A 170 -16.77 9.55 -4.82
N PHE A 171 -16.09 10.69 -4.86
CA PHE A 171 -15.81 11.56 -3.70
C PHE A 171 -16.91 12.59 -3.43
N LEU A 172 -17.88 12.74 -4.35
CA LEU A 172 -18.95 13.73 -4.23
C LEU A 172 -20.18 13.21 -3.48
N SER A 173 -20.14 11.98 -2.95
CA SER A 173 -21.24 11.38 -2.19
C SER A 173 -21.01 11.60 -0.68
N PRO A 174 -21.51 12.69 -0.07
CA PRO A 174 -21.29 12.98 1.35
C PRO A 174 -21.82 11.88 2.28
N GLU A 175 -22.88 11.18 1.88
CA GLU A 175 -23.44 10.04 2.62
C GLU A 175 -22.40 8.92 2.79
N ARG A 176 -21.55 8.67 1.79
CA ARG A 176 -20.49 7.66 1.89
C ARG A 176 -19.31 8.08 2.77
N MET A 177 -19.13 9.38 3.00
CA MET A 177 -18.11 9.88 3.92
C MET A 177 -18.58 9.89 5.38
N ALA A 178 -19.89 9.87 5.62
CA ALA A 178 -20.49 10.00 6.95
C ALA A 178 -21.08 8.70 7.54
N GLU A 179 -21.57 7.78 6.69
CA GLU A 179 -22.39 6.64 7.14
C GLU A 179 -21.58 5.41 7.63
N GLU A 180 -20.35 5.20 7.18
CA GLU A 180 -19.58 3.98 7.49
C GLU A 180 -18.67 4.12 8.73
N ARG A 181 -19.26 4.52 9.86
CA ARG A 181 -18.66 4.26 11.18
C ARG A 181 -19.39 3.07 11.83
N PRO A 182 -19.10 1.81 11.46
CA PRO A 182 -19.56 0.69 12.26
C PRO A 182 -18.98 0.86 13.67
N ALA A 183 -19.86 0.78 14.68
CA ALA A 183 -19.42 0.70 16.06
C ALA A 183 -18.44 -0.48 16.18
N GLN A 184 -17.17 -0.18 16.44
CA GLN A 184 -16.21 -1.19 16.85
C GLN A 184 -16.57 -1.58 18.28
N ASP A 185 -17.33 -2.66 18.44
CA ASP A 185 -17.50 -3.38 19.71
C ASP A 185 -16.28 -4.28 19.99
#